data_AF-A0A6N8DIC4-F1
#
_entry.id   AF-A0A6N8DIC4-F1
#
_cell.length_a   1.000
_cell.length_b   1.000
_cell.length_c   1.000
_cell.angle_alpha   90.00
_cell.angle_beta   90.00
_cell.angle_gamma   90.00
#
_symmetry.space_group_name_H-M   'P 1'
#
loop_
_entity.id
_entity.type
_entity.pdbx_description
1 polymer ?
#
loop_
_entity_poly.entity_id
_entity_poly.type
_entity_poly.pdbx_seq_one_letter_code
_entity_poly.pdbx_strand_id
1 'polypeptide(L)'
;MTTTVPMIAIFTVSTVLGAWCLILLFEKARKPVVIGLHLLAGLAGLETMIATIHMSGLDSDSPVRKFGIMAAAWFGVAVMSGLLIPLVCRGRPQAANLMLVVHIGSATVGFCLALAFAGQI
;
A
#
# COMPACT_ATOMS: atom_id res chain seq x y z
N MET A 1 17.38 -11.50 -0.63
CA MET A 1 17.10 -11.01 -2.00
C MET A 1 15.95 -11.70 -2.77
N THR A 2 15.87 -13.03 -2.95
CA THR A 2 14.81 -13.62 -3.82
C THR A 2 13.39 -13.49 -3.25
N THR A 3 13.25 -13.42 -1.94
CA THR A 3 11.95 -13.37 -1.24
C THR A 3 11.29 -11.99 -1.25
N THR A 4 12.05 -10.90 -1.43
CA THR A 4 11.53 -9.51 -1.44
C THR A 4 11.11 -9.02 -2.81
N VAL A 5 11.62 -9.64 -3.89
CA VAL A 5 11.30 -9.25 -5.27
C VAL A 5 9.80 -9.31 -5.56
N PRO A 6 9.05 -10.38 -5.21
CA PRO A 6 7.61 -10.43 -5.44
C PRO A 6 6.87 -9.33 -4.71
N MET A 7 7.21 -9.07 -3.44
CA MET A 7 6.62 -8.00 -2.63
C MET A 7 6.79 -6.62 -3.30
N ILE A 8 8.02 -6.27 -3.69
CA ILE A 8 8.30 -4.97 -4.33
C ILE A 8 7.62 -4.86 -5.69
N ALA A 9 7.61 -5.94 -6.49
CA ALA A 9 6.94 -5.96 -7.79
C ALA A 9 5.43 -5.70 -7.63
N ILE A 10 4.76 -6.39 -6.69
CA ILE A 10 3.33 -6.24 -6.45
C ILE A 10 3.00 -4.82 -5.96
N PHE A 11 3.76 -4.25 -5.02
CA PHE A 11 3.53 -2.88 -4.58
C PHE A 11 3.81 -1.84 -5.67
N THR A 12 4.79 -2.09 -6.54
CA THR A 12 5.06 -1.23 -7.69
C THR A 12 3.86 -1.24 -8.65
N VAL A 13 3.32 -2.42 -8.97
CA VAL A 13 2.11 -2.55 -9.80
C VAL A 13 0.92 -1.85 -9.14
N SER A 14 0.71 -2.06 -7.83
CA SER A 14 -0.35 -1.39 -7.08
C SER A 14 -0.21 0.13 -7.13
N THR A 15 1.01 0.66 -7.00
CA THR A 15 1.32 2.09 -7.08
C THR A 15 1.01 2.66 -8.46
N VAL A 16 1.41 1.97 -9.53
CA VAL A 16 1.10 2.36 -10.91
C VAL A 16 -0.41 2.39 -11.14
N LEU A 17 -1.14 1.37 -10.66
CA LEU A 17 -2.60 1.32 -10.74
C LEU A 17 -3.26 2.44 -9.91
N GLY A 18 -2.69 2.80 -8.77
CA GLY A 18 -3.15 3.90 -7.92
C GLY A 18 -2.97 5.26 -8.60
N ALA A 19 -1.81 5.50 -9.20
CA ALA A 19 -1.55 6.69 -10.02
C ALA A 19 -2.51 6.76 -11.22
N TRP A 20 -2.78 5.63 -11.87
CA TRP A 20 -3.76 5.57 -12.95
C TRP A 20 -5.19 5.86 -12.45
N CYS A 21 -5.59 5.36 -11.28
CA CYS A 21 -6.87 5.71 -10.66
C CYS A 21 -6.96 7.22 -10.38
N LEU A 22 -5.87 7.85 -9.96
CA LEU A 22 -5.82 9.29 -9.71
C LEU A 22 -5.98 10.10 -11.02
N ILE A 23 -5.36 9.66 -12.11
CA ILE A 23 -5.56 10.26 -13.45
C ILE A 23 -7.02 10.14 -13.87
N LEU A 24 -7.61 8.94 -13.78
CA LEU A 24 -9.02 8.71 -14.11
C LEU A 24 -9.95 9.60 -13.27
N LEU A 25 -9.62 9.85 -11.99
CA LEU A 25 -10.37 10.76 -11.14
C LEU A 25 -10.37 12.20 -11.71
N PHE A 26 -9.22 12.71 -12.16
CA PHE A 26 -9.14 14.03 -12.80
C PHE A 26 -9.86 14.08 -14.15
N GLU A 27 -9.83 12.99 -14.91
CA GLU A 27 -10.60 12.83 -16.14
C GLU A 27 -12.12 12.64 -15.90
N LYS A 28 -12.55 12.56 -14.63
CA LYS A 28 -13.93 12.24 -14.22
C LYS A 28 -14.41 10.90 -14.79
N ALA A 29 -13.48 10.00 -15.07
CA ALA A 29 -13.74 8.64 -15.52
C ALA A 29 -13.70 7.67 -14.33
N ARG A 30 -14.55 6.64 -14.36
CA ARG A 30 -14.52 5.57 -13.36
C ARG A 30 -14.45 4.23 -14.05
N LYS A 31 -13.34 3.51 -13.86
CA LYS A 31 -13.12 2.16 -14.39
C LYS A 31 -13.07 1.16 -13.23
N PRO A 32 -14.20 0.51 -12.87
CA PRO A 32 -14.28 -0.37 -11.70
C PRO A 32 -13.24 -1.49 -11.72
N VAL A 33 -12.91 -2.01 -12.90
CA VAL A 33 -11.88 -3.05 -13.07
C VAL A 33 -10.52 -2.58 -12.57
N VAL A 34 -10.08 -1.36 -12.94
CA VAL A 34 -8.79 -0.81 -12.49
C VAL A 34 -8.78 -0.63 -10.97
N ILE A 35 -9.88 -0.11 -10.40
CA ILE A 35 -10.02 0.07 -8.95
C ILE A 35 -9.92 -1.29 -8.23
N GLY A 36 -10.61 -2.30 -8.76
CA GLY A 36 -10.55 -3.67 -8.24
C GLY A 36 -9.14 -4.25 -8.30
N LEU A 37 -8.44 -4.10 -9.43
CA LEU A 37 -7.06 -4.55 -9.58
C LEU A 37 -6.11 -3.81 -8.62
N HIS A 38 -6.28 -2.50 -8.44
CA HIS A 38 -5.49 -1.71 -7.49
C HIS A 38 -5.68 -2.22 -6.06
N LEU A 39 -6.93 -2.46 -5.66
CA LEU A 39 -7.28 -3.01 -4.35
C LEU A 39 -6.67 -4.40 -4.14
N LEU A 40 -6.86 -5.31 -5.09
CA LEU A 40 -6.31 -6.67 -5.00
C LEU A 40 -4.78 -6.65 -4.94
N ALA A 41 -4.13 -5.84 -5.77
CA ALA A 41 -2.67 -5.69 -5.74
C ALA A 41 -2.19 -5.10 -4.40
N GLY A 42 -2.91 -4.14 -3.82
CA GLY A 42 -2.58 -3.57 -2.51
C GLY A 42 -2.66 -4.60 -1.38
N LEU A 43 -3.74 -5.40 -1.36
CA LEU A 43 -3.92 -6.48 -0.39
C LEU A 43 -2.88 -7.60 -0.56
N ALA A 44 -2.65 -8.04 -1.80
CA ALA A 44 -1.65 -9.05 -2.11
C ALA A 44 -0.24 -8.58 -1.73
N GLY A 45 0.08 -7.30 -1.94
CA GLY A 45 1.34 -6.71 -1.52
C GLY A 45 1.52 -6.75 0.00
N LEU A 46 0.49 -6.38 0.76
CA LEU A 46 0.49 -6.42 2.22
C LEU A 46 0.65 -7.86 2.76
N GLU A 47 -0.09 -8.82 2.20
CA GLU A 47 0.03 -10.23 2.55
C GLU A 47 1.43 -10.76 2.28
N THR A 48 1.97 -10.51 1.08
CA THR A 48 3.32 -10.93 0.69
C THR A 48 4.38 -10.29 1.59
N MET A 49 4.17 -9.05 2.00
CA MET A 49 5.06 -8.36 2.93
C MET A 49 5.08 -9.00 4.32
N ILE A 50 3.91 -9.31 4.87
CA ILE A 50 3.80 -10.00 6.16
C ILE A 50 4.45 -11.37 6.08
N ALA A 51 4.21 -12.12 5.00
CA ALA A 51 4.86 -13.39 4.73
C ALA A 51 6.39 -13.25 4.64
N THR A 52 6.88 -12.22 3.93
CA THR A 52 8.32 -11.94 3.80
C THR A 52 8.96 -11.63 5.15
N ILE A 53 8.31 -10.80 5.99
CA ILE A 53 8.78 -10.51 7.35
C ILE A 53 8.83 -11.80 8.18
N HIS A 54 7.80 -12.64 8.10
CA HIS A 54 7.74 -13.89 8.86
C HIS A 54 8.80 -14.90 8.41
N MET A 55 9.04 -15.02 7.11
CA MET A 55 10.02 -15.95 6.53
C MET A 55 11.45 -15.42 6.50
N SER A 56 11.68 -14.16 6.89
CA SER A 56 13.01 -13.51 6.82
C SER A 56 14.07 -14.12 7.73
N GLY A 57 13.67 -14.92 8.74
CA GLY A 57 14.59 -15.48 9.74
C GLY A 57 15.21 -14.42 10.67
N LEU A 58 14.74 -13.17 10.61
CA LEU A 58 15.22 -12.10 11.49
C LEU A 58 14.72 -12.29 12.92
N ASP A 59 15.60 -12.05 13.89
CA ASP A 59 15.25 -12.00 15.31
C ASP A 59 14.12 -10.99 15.58
N SER A 60 13.32 -11.25 16.62
CA SER A 60 12.18 -10.40 17.00
C SER A 60 12.58 -8.94 17.20
N ASP A 61 13.78 -8.72 17.75
CA ASP A 61 14.26 -7.42 18.20
C ASP A 61 15.08 -6.68 17.13
N SER A 62 15.34 -7.35 16.00
CA SER A 62 16.09 -6.81 14.87
C SER A 62 15.52 -5.47 14.39
N PRO A 63 16.35 -4.41 14.29
CA PRO A 63 15.94 -3.13 13.72
C PRO A 63 15.40 -3.26 12.29
N VAL A 64 15.96 -4.18 11.51
CA VAL A 64 15.52 -4.49 10.13
C VAL A 64 14.08 -4.99 10.13
N ARG A 65 13.75 -5.92 11.02
CA ARG A 65 12.40 -6.47 11.17
C ARG A 65 11.40 -5.39 11.58
N LYS A 66 11.80 -4.44 12.42
CA LYS A 66 10.98 -3.29 12.82
C LYS A 66 10.62 -2.40 11.64
N PHE A 67 11.55 -2.15 10.70
CA PHE A 67 11.23 -1.42 9.46
C PHE A 67 10.15 -2.13 8.63
N GLY A 68 10.26 -3.46 8.48
CA GLY A 68 9.23 -4.27 7.83
C GLY A 68 7.87 -4.13 8.52
N ILE A 69 7.81 -4.25 9.84
CA ILE A 69 6.54 -4.12 10.59
C ILE A 69 5.95 -2.71 10.43
N MET A 70 6.78 -1.66 10.53
CA MET A 70 6.33 -0.28 10.33
C MET A 70 5.77 -0.06 8.93
N ALA A 71 6.45 -0.57 7.89
CA ALA A 71 5.95 -0.49 6.53
C ALA A 71 4.61 -1.22 6.36
N ALA A 72 4.47 -2.43 6.91
CA ALA A 72 3.21 -3.17 6.88
C ALA A 72 2.08 -2.41 7.59
N ALA A 73 2.36 -1.76 8.72
CA ALA A 73 1.38 -0.93 9.43
C ALA A 73 0.93 0.28 8.59
N TRP A 74 1.86 0.99 7.95
CA TRP A 74 1.54 2.11 7.06
C TRP A 74 0.74 1.67 5.83
N PHE A 75 1.05 0.51 5.24
CA PHE A 75 0.21 -0.08 4.20
C PHE A 75 -1.18 -0.48 4.71
N GLY A 76 -1.28 -0.99 5.93
CA GLY A 76 -2.56 -1.25 6.59
C GLY A 76 -3.42 0.02 6.70
N VAL A 77 -2.83 1.13 7.15
CA VAL A 77 -3.51 2.45 7.17
C VAL A 77 -3.93 2.89 5.77
N ALA A 78 -3.08 2.70 4.76
CA ALA A 78 -3.42 3.01 3.37
C ALA A 78 -4.62 2.17 2.88
N VAL A 79 -4.60 0.85 3.05
CA VAL A 79 -5.69 -0.04 2.65
C VAL A 79 -7.00 0.36 3.35
N MET A 80 -6.97 0.55 4.67
CA MET A 80 -8.15 0.92 5.44
C MET A 80 -8.71 2.27 5.02
N SER A 81 -7.86 3.29 4.87
CA SER A 81 -8.31 4.61 4.41
C SER A 81 -8.90 4.55 3.00
N GLY A 82 -8.29 3.82 2.07
CA GLY A 82 -8.82 3.62 0.70
C GLY A 82 -10.20 2.95 0.68
N LEU A 83 -10.41 1.92 1.50
CA LEU A 83 -11.69 1.21 1.62
C LEU A 83 -12.78 2.04 2.30
N LEU A 84 -12.42 2.89 3.27
CA LEU A 84 -13.38 3.68 4.04
C LEU A 84 -13.89 4.91 3.30
N ILE A 85 -13.15 5.47 2.33
CA ILE A 85 -13.57 6.64 1.54
C ILE A 85 -15.00 6.50 0.99
N PRO A 86 -15.35 5.45 0.21
CA PRO A 86 -16.70 5.33 -0.37
C PRO A 86 -17.79 5.09 0.69
N LEU A 87 -17.44 4.56 1.87
CA LEU A 87 -18.38 4.24 2.94
C LEU A 87 -18.70 5.45 3.81
N VAL A 88 -17.68 6.22 4.19
CA VAL A 88 -17.77 7.26 5.23
C VAL A 88 -17.83 8.67 4.63
N CYS A 89 -17.24 8.89 3.46
CA CYS A 89 -17.12 10.23 2.88
C CYS A 89 -18.19 10.54 1.81
N ARG A 90 -19.24 9.73 1.72
CA ARG A 90 -20.33 9.93 0.74
C ARG A 90 -20.96 11.32 0.92
N GLY A 91 -20.98 12.13 -0.15
CA GLY A 91 -21.50 13.49 -0.12
C GLY A 91 -20.60 14.54 0.57
N ARG A 92 -19.39 14.16 1.02
CA ARG A 92 -18.46 15.05 1.73
C ARG A 92 -17.12 15.14 0.98
N PRO A 93 -17.02 15.98 -0.08
CA PRO A 93 -15.84 16.00 -0.95
C PRO A 93 -14.55 16.38 -0.22
N GLN A 94 -14.62 17.29 0.76
CA GLN A 94 -13.46 17.66 1.58
C GLN A 94 -12.93 16.49 2.41
N ALA A 95 -13.82 15.68 2.99
CA ALA A 95 -13.44 14.50 3.77
C ALA A 95 -12.85 13.41 2.86
N ALA A 96 -13.43 13.22 1.66
CA ALA A 96 -12.89 12.30 0.67
C ALA A 96 -11.47 12.69 0.23
N ASN A 97 -11.23 13.98 -0.02
CA ASN A 97 -9.90 14.49 -0.37
C ASN A 97 -8.89 14.30 0.77
N LEU A 98 -9.29 14.58 2.01
CA LEU A 98 -8.43 14.36 3.17
C LEU A 98 -8.06 12.88 3.32
N MET A 99 -9.04 11.98 3.21
CA MET A 99 -8.79 10.54 3.27
C MET A 99 -7.93 10.03 2.11
N LEU A 100 -8.06 10.62 0.92
CA LEU A 100 -7.19 10.33 -0.22
C LEU A 100 -5.74 10.77 0.05
N VAL A 101 -5.53 11.93 0.69
CA VAL A 101 -4.19 12.38 1.12
C VAL A 101 -3.61 11.39 2.14
N VAL A 102 -4.41 10.95 3.12
CA VAL A 102 -3.98 9.94 4.11
C VAL A 102 -3.62 8.63 3.42
N HIS A 103 -4.44 8.16 2.47
CA HIS A 103 -4.20 6.95 1.70
C HIS A 103 -2.87 6.99 0.94
N ILE A 104 -2.67 8.04 0.13
CA ILE A 104 -1.46 8.22 -0.70
C ILE A 104 -0.22 8.44 0.18
N GLY A 105 -0.32 9.29 1.20
CA GLY A 105 0.78 9.58 2.12
C GLY A 105 1.22 8.34 2.88
N SER A 106 0.27 7.58 3.43
CA SER A 106 0.55 6.33 4.16
C SER A 106 1.17 5.28 3.24
N ALA A 107 0.64 5.11 2.03
CA ALA A 107 1.20 4.18 1.05
C ALA A 107 2.64 4.56 0.65
N THR A 108 2.92 5.86 0.48
CA THR A 108 4.25 6.37 0.12
C THR A 108 5.26 6.10 1.23
N VAL A 109 4.91 6.42 2.49
CA VAL A 109 5.76 6.13 3.65
C VAL A 109 5.98 4.62 3.79
N GLY A 110 4.92 3.82 3.67
CA GLY A 110 5.00 2.36 3.70
C GLY A 110 5.92 1.80 2.62
N PHE A 111 5.83 2.30 1.39
CA PHE A 111 6.67 1.86 0.27
C PHE A 111 8.14 2.22 0.46
N CYS A 112 8.45 3.44 0.91
CA CYS A 112 9.83 3.83 1.24
C CYS A 112 10.44 2.94 2.33
N LEU A 113 9.67 2.64 3.38
CA LEU A 113 10.11 1.74 4.45
C LEU A 113 10.25 0.29 3.95
N ALA A 114 9.39 -0.16 3.04
CA ALA A 114 9.49 -1.48 2.43
C ALA A 114 10.73 -1.63 1.54
N LEU A 115 11.12 -0.58 0.81
CA LEU A 115 12.39 -0.54 0.07
C LEU A 115 13.59 -0.57 1.02
N ALA A 116 13.55 0.19 2.11
CA ALA A 116 14.60 0.18 3.13
C ALA A 116 14.74 -1.20 3.79
N PHE A 117 13.63 -1.87 4.09
CA PHE A 117 13.59 -3.24 4.58
C PHE A 117 14.17 -4.22 3.55
N ALA A 118 13.71 -4.15 2.30
CA ALA A 118 14.16 -5.05 1.23
C ALA A 118 15.64 -4.88 0.88
N GLY A 119 16.21 -3.69 1.05
CA GLY A 119 17.64 -3.44 0.86
C GLY A 119 18.53 -4.03 1.95
N GLN A 120 17.95 -4.57 3.03
CA GLN A 120 18.68 -5.12 4.18
C GLN A 120 18.55 -6.64 4.33
N ILE A 121 17.79 -7.33 3.44
CA ILE A 121 17.57 -8.80 3.45
C ILE A 121 17.67 -9.46 2.07
#